data_AF-A0A6N7B320-F1
#
_entry.id   AF-A0A6N7B320-F1
#
_cell.length_a   1.000
_cell.length_b   1.000
_cell.length_c   1.000
_cell.angle_alpha   90.00
_cell.angle_beta   90.00
_cell.angle_gamma   90.00
#
_symmetry.space_group_name_H-M   'P 1'
#
loop_
_entity.id
_entity.type
_entity.pdbx_description
1 polymer ?
#
loop_
_entity_poly.entity_id
_entity_poly.type
_entity_poly.pdbx_seq_one_letter_code
_entity_poly.pdbx_strand_id
1 'polypeptide(L)'
;MLTLVGQKGEYFVAACDCAKQHSVRLADTTETPSGYSFAPIICDCGAKHVMSRGKTVHPAEIERLAVETKSKSVLVVSLPAAYGYQVLQHFDLISCEIVLGTGFLSEWNAAVADFWGTRSDRFEGKLAQAKALAIKELKIKAVEVGANAIIGADIDYHSVSTNLLMVVVTGTPVVLELS
;
A
#
# COMPACT_ATOMS: atom_id res chain seq x y z
N MET A 1 2.52 10.21 8.59
CA MET A 1 3.09 11.24 7.70
C MET A 1 1.94 12.13 7.27
N LEU A 2 2.02 13.43 7.58
CA LEU A 2 1.00 14.39 7.15
C LEU A 2 1.56 15.22 6.00
N THR A 3 0.72 15.54 5.02
CA THR A 3 1.08 16.44 3.91
C THR A 3 0.40 17.77 4.15
N LEU A 4 1.19 18.85 4.14
CA LEU A 4 0.72 20.23 4.28
C LEU A 4 0.84 20.95 2.94
N VAL A 5 -0.11 21.85 2.66
CA VAL A 5 -0.17 22.64 1.44
C VAL A 5 0.52 23.98 1.66
N GLY A 6 1.55 24.29 0.87
CA GLY A 6 2.18 25.62 0.84
C GLY A 6 1.69 26.48 -0.34
N GLN A 7 1.91 27.79 -0.28
CA GLN A 7 1.68 28.67 -1.44
C GLN A 7 2.83 28.55 -2.46
N LYS A 8 2.50 28.64 -3.77
CA LYS A 8 3.38 28.48 -4.96
C LYS A 8 3.63 27.04 -5.45
N GLY A 9 2.68 26.13 -5.25
CA GLY A 9 2.80 24.75 -5.75
C GLY A 9 3.84 23.91 -5.02
N GLU A 10 4.40 24.44 -3.93
CA GLU A 10 5.24 23.72 -3.00
C GLU A 10 4.38 23.11 -1.91
N TYR A 11 4.59 21.83 -1.66
CA TYR A 11 3.95 21.11 -0.58
C TYR A 11 5.01 20.63 0.39
N PHE A 12 4.65 20.60 1.67
CA PHE A 12 5.55 20.24 2.75
C PHE A 12 5.10 18.94 3.39
N VAL A 13 6.01 17.98 3.51
CA VAL A 13 5.75 16.78 4.29
C VAL A 13 6.12 17.03 5.74
N ALA A 14 5.11 16.91 6.59
CA ALA A 14 5.16 16.98 8.02
C ALA A 14 5.33 15.59 8.63
N ALA A 15 6.47 15.36 9.29
CA ALA A 15 6.67 14.18 10.11
C ALA A 15 6.91 14.60 11.56
N CYS A 16 5.95 14.32 12.44
CA CYS A 16 6.19 14.34 13.87
C CYS A 16 6.68 12.94 14.27
N ASP A 17 7.77 12.83 15.04
CA ASP A 17 8.23 11.54 15.55
C ASP A 17 7.18 10.86 16.44
N CYS A 18 6.32 11.62 17.09
CA CYS A 18 5.19 11.11 17.89
C CYS A 18 4.08 10.45 17.05
N ALA A 19 3.99 10.71 15.74
CA ALA A 19 3.04 10.03 14.85
C ALA A 19 3.34 8.52 14.71
N LYS A 20 4.49 8.06 15.20
CA LYS A 20 4.82 6.63 15.32
C LYS A 20 4.17 5.96 16.53
N GLN A 21 3.70 6.73 17.52
CA GLN A 21 3.27 6.25 18.84
C GLN A 21 1.88 6.74 19.28
N HIS A 22 1.34 7.79 18.65
CA HIS A 22 0.07 8.42 19.02
C HIS A 22 -0.79 8.77 17.81
N SER A 23 -2.10 8.94 18.05
CA SER A 23 -3.01 9.57 17.10
C SER A 23 -2.65 11.04 16.92
N VAL A 24 -2.77 11.48 15.67
CA VAL A 24 -2.38 12.82 15.24
C VAL A 24 -3.51 13.37 14.37
N ARG A 25 -3.98 14.59 14.67
CA ARG A 25 -5.03 15.27 13.91
C ARG A 25 -4.54 16.63 13.41
N LEU A 26 -5.06 17.07 12.26
CA LEU A 26 -4.88 18.43 11.78
C LEU A 26 -5.78 19.36 12.59
N ALA A 27 -5.23 20.43 13.15
CA ALA A 27 -6.03 21.57 13.58
C ALA A 27 -6.50 22.38 12.37
N ASP A 28 -7.46 23.27 12.59
CA ASP A 28 -7.86 24.26 11.59
C ASP A 28 -6.66 25.08 11.13
N THR A 29 -6.60 25.33 9.82
CA THR A 29 -5.53 26.10 9.19
C THR A 29 -5.44 27.50 9.77
N THR A 30 -4.29 27.85 10.34
CA THR A 30 -4.02 29.23 10.75
C THR A 30 -3.14 29.90 9.70
N GLU A 31 -3.60 31.02 9.16
CA GLU A 31 -2.77 31.89 8.32
C GLU A 31 -1.65 32.49 9.17
N THR A 32 -0.39 32.23 8.82
CA THR A 32 0.74 32.90 9.46
C THR A 32 1.00 34.26 8.80
N PRO A 33 1.61 35.24 9.52
CA PRO A 33 1.94 36.56 8.96
C PRO A 33 2.85 36.53 7.72
N SER A 34 3.50 35.40 7.49
CA SER A 34 4.36 35.10 6.35
C SER A 34 3.60 34.54 5.12
N GLY A 35 2.27 34.43 5.17
CA GLY A 35 1.43 33.96 4.06
C GLY A 35 1.37 32.44 3.88
N TYR A 36 1.85 31.68 4.87
CA TYR A 36 1.78 30.22 4.84
C TYR A 36 0.56 29.76 5.64
N SER A 37 -0.19 28.80 5.08
CA SER A 37 -1.25 28.11 5.81
C SER A 37 -0.67 26.83 6.39
N PHE A 38 -0.18 26.90 7.63
CA PHE A 38 0.18 25.71 8.37
C PHE A 38 -1.01 25.35 9.26
N ALA A 39 -1.59 24.17 9.04
CA ALA A 39 -2.44 23.55 10.06
C ALA A 39 -1.52 23.01 11.15
N PRO A 40 -1.56 23.52 12.39
CA PRO A 40 -0.81 22.92 13.47
C PRO A 40 -1.30 21.49 13.66
N ILE A 41 -0.35 20.58 13.86
CA ILE A 41 -0.67 19.20 14.15
C ILE A 41 -0.97 19.10 15.65
N ILE A 42 -2.19 18.70 16.02
CA ILE A 42 -2.53 18.37 17.41
C ILE A 42 -2.14 16.92 17.63
N CYS A 43 -1.15 16.72 18.50
CA CYS A 43 -0.73 15.42 18.99
C CYS A 43 -1.31 15.23 20.39
N ASP A 44 -1.88 14.06 20.66
CA ASP A 44 -2.52 13.74 21.95
C ASP A 44 -1.50 13.52 23.09
N CYS A 45 -0.20 13.72 22.83
CA CYS A 45 0.88 13.56 23.81
C CYS A 45 1.03 14.74 24.80
N GLY A 46 0.28 15.84 24.63
CA GLY A 46 0.30 17.00 25.54
C GLY A 46 1.52 17.93 25.41
N ALA A 47 2.46 17.66 24.49
CA ALA A 47 3.63 18.50 24.24
C ALA A 47 3.44 19.42 23.01
N LYS A 48 3.90 20.68 23.10
CA LYS A 48 3.92 21.62 21.97
C LYS A 48 5.08 21.27 21.04
N HIS A 49 4.80 20.57 19.94
CA HIS A 49 5.80 20.30 18.91
C HIS A 49 5.79 21.39 17.84
N VAL A 50 6.91 22.09 17.70
CA VAL A 50 7.14 22.97 16.54
C VAL A 50 7.59 22.10 15.38
N MET A 51 6.86 22.21 14.27
CA MET A 51 7.19 21.56 13.02
C MET A 51 8.60 21.97 12.56
N SER A 52 9.49 21.02 12.32
CA SER A 52 10.72 21.30 11.56
C SER A 52 10.33 21.61 10.11
N ARG A 53 11.09 22.48 9.44
CA ARG A 53 10.92 22.72 7.99
C ARG A 53 11.00 21.37 7.27
N GLY A 54 9.88 20.93 6.70
CA GLY A 54 9.83 19.76 5.84
C GLY A 54 10.57 20.00 4.52
N LYS A 55 10.92 18.93 3.82
CA LYS A 55 11.42 19.04 2.44
C LYS A 55 10.29 19.53 1.54
N THR A 56 10.62 20.40 0.58
CA THR A 56 9.74 20.70 -0.55
C THR A 56 9.67 19.46 -1.43
N VAL A 57 8.45 19.02 -1.75
CA VAL A 57 8.21 17.83 -2.54
C VAL A 57 7.33 18.20 -3.74
N HIS A 58 7.66 17.68 -4.92
CA HIS A 58 6.91 17.96 -6.14
C HIS A 58 5.47 17.39 -6.04
N PRO A 59 4.44 18.05 -6.58
CA PRO A 59 3.04 17.63 -6.45
C PRO A 59 2.79 16.16 -6.82
N ALA A 60 3.40 15.68 -7.92
CA ALA A 60 3.29 14.30 -8.38
C ALA A 60 3.86 13.27 -7.36
N GLU A 61 4.88 13.64 -6.62
CA GLU A 61 5.49 12.77 -5.60
C GLU A 61 4.57 12.67 -4.38
N ILE A 62 3.83 13.73 -4.05
CA ILE A 62 2.83 13.70 -2.98
C ILE A 62 1.62 12.86 -3.32
N GLU A 63 1.16 12.95 -4.55
CA GLU A 63 0.07 12.11 -5.03
C GLU A 63 0.46 10.63 -4.89
N ARG A 64 1.66 10.26 -5.34
CA ARG A 64 2.22 8.91 -5.16
C ARG A 64 2.28 8.50 -3.69
N LEU A 65 2.81 9.35 -2.81
CA LEU A 65 2.92 9.06 -1.38
C LEU A 65 1.55 8.94 -0.70
N ALA A 66 0.56 9.73 -1.14
CA ALA A 66 -0.81 9.66 -0.63
C ALA A 66 -1.49 8.35 -1.06
N VAL A 67 -1.33 7.95 -2.32
CA VAL A 67 -1.83 6.67 -2.85
C VAL A 67 -1.16 5.50 -2.12
N GLU A 68 0.16 5.51 -1.97
CA GLU A 68 0.89 4.45 -1.26
C GLU A 68 0.53 4.38 0.24
N THR A 69 0.18 5.51 0.85
CA THR A 69 -0.28 5.51 2.24
C THR A 69 -1.69 4.92 2.36
N LYS A 70 -2.62 5.31 1.47
CA LYS A 70 -3.99 4.77 1.43
C LYS A 70 -4.01 3.28 1.10
N SER A 71 -3.12 2.81 0.23
CA SER A 71 -3.11 1.40 -0.20
C SER A 71 -2.86 0.43 0.98
N LYS A 72 -2.13 0.87 2.01
CA LYS A 72 -1.87 0.06 3.22
C LYS A 72 -3.13 -0.32 3.98
N SER A 73 -4.16 0.51 3.97
CA SER A 73 -5.45 0.26 4.64
C SER A 73 -6.47 -0.46 3.77
N VAL A 74 -6.17 -0.73 2.48
CA VAL A 74 -7.11 -1.44 1.60
C VAL A 74 -7.30 -2.87 2.10
N LEU A 75 -8.55 -3.22 2.40
CA LEU A 75 -8.96 -4.57 2.75
C LEU A 75 -8.94 -5.45 1.49
N VAL A 76 -8.36 -6.65 1.57
CA VAL A 76 -8.36 -7.62 0.46
C VAL A 76 -8.91 -8.92 0.99
N VAL A 77 -9.98 -9.42 0.37
CA VAL A 77 -10.64 -10.67 0.78
C VAL A 77 -10.85 -11.57 -0.42
N SER A 78 -10.66 -12.87 -0.22
CA SER A 78 -10.90 -13.89 -1.25
C SER A 78 -12.38 -14.23 -1.42
N LEU A 79 -13.21 -13.87 -0.45
CA LEU A 79 -14.65 -14.02 -0.54
C LEU A 79 -15.26 -12.97 -1.49
N PRO A 80 -16.37 -13.29 -2.17
CA PRO A 80 -17.08 -12.35 -3.04
C PRO A 80 -17.79 -11.23 -2.24
N ALA A 81 -17.79 -11.30 -0.91
CA ALA A 81 -18.35 -10.27 -0.03
C ALA A 81 -17.57 -10.19 1.29
N ALA A 82 -17.58 -9.02 1.91
CA ALA A 82 -17.05 -8.80 3.26
C ALA A 82 -18.21 -8.73 4.27
N TYR A 83 -18.25 -9.65 5.24
CA TYR A 83 -19.31 -9.69 6.24
C TYR A 83 -19.30 -8.43 7.14
N GLY A 84 -20.48 -7.86 7.40
CA GLY A 84 -20.63 -6.64 8.20
C GLY A 84 -20.37 -5.34 7.43
N TYR A 85 -20.15 -5.44 6.11
CA TYR A 85 -19.98 -4.29 5.22
C TYR A 85 -21.02 -4.30 4.09
N GLN A 86 -21.42 -3.11 3.67
CA GLN A 86 -22.21 -2.90 2.46
C GLN A 86 -21.30 -2.42 1.33
N VAL A 87 -21.47 -2.98 0.13
CA VAL A 87 -20.79 -2.49 -1.08
C VAL A 87 -21.60 -1.31 -1.65
N LEU A 88 -20.98 -0.14 -1.69
CA LEU A 88 -21.57 1.08 -2.25
C LEU A 88 -21.29 1.24 -3.74
N GLN A 89 -20.14 0.75 -4.21
CA GLN A 89 -19.71 0.87 -5.61
C GLN A 89 -18.79 -0.28 -6.00
N HIS A 90 -18.95 -0.77 -7.23
CA HIS A 90 -18.07 -1.73 -7.88
C HIS A 90 -17.25 -1.05 -8.97
N PHE A 91 -16.01 -1.48 -9.14
CA PHE A 91 -15.14 -1.12 -10.25
C PHE A 91 -14.83 -2.35 -11.10
N ASP A 92 -14.23 -2.12 -12.27
CA ASP A 92 -13.79 -3.21 -13.15
C ASP A 92 -12.73 -4.09 -12.48
N LEU A 93 -12.69 -5.36 -12.88
CA LEU A 93 -11.70 -6.33 -12.43
C LEU A 93 -10.28 -5.79 -12.70
N ILE A 94 -9.41 -5.92 -11.70
CA ILE A 94 -7.98 -5.58 -11.84
C ILE A 94 -7.11 -6.81 -11.59
N SER A 95 -5.92 -6.80 -12.19
CA SER A 95 -4.89 -7.82 -12.00
C SER A 95 -3.51 -7.20 -11.74
N CYS A 96 -2.62 -7.99 -11.13
CA CYS A 96 -1.20 -7.68 -11.04
C CYS A 96 -0.35 -8.95 -11.14
N GLU A 97 0.69 -8.88 -11.96
CA GLU A 97 1.57 -9.99 -12.30
C GLU A 97 3.01 -9.68 -11.88
N ILE A 98 3.63 -10.59 -11.11
CA ILE A 98 5.04 -10.51 -10.74
C ILE A 98 5.77 -11.75 -11.26
N VAL A 99 6.84 -11.55 -12.03
CA VAL A 99 7.63 -12.64 -12.62
C VAL A 99 8.95 -12.83 -11.87
N LEU A 100 9.21 -14.06 -11.45
CA LEU A 100 10.44 -14.52 -10.81
C LEU A 100 11.37 -15.20 -11.83
N GLY A 101 12.63 -14.74 -11.87
CA GLY A 101 13.65 -15.12 -12.85
C GLY A 101 14.46 -16.40 -12.59
N THR A 102 15.33 -16.73 -13.54
CA THR A 102 16.00 -18.03 -13.75
C THR A 102 16.98 -18.50 -12.68
N GLY A 103 17.43 -17.65 -11.77
CA GLY A 103 18.30 -18.03 -10.65
C GLY A 103 17.57 -18.68 -9.46
N PHE A 104 16.30 -19.05 -9.62
CA PHE A 104 15.43 -19.61 -8.58
C PHE A 104 15.00 -21.05 -8.88
N LEU A 105 14.82 -21.37 -10.15
CA LEU A 105 14.33 -22.66 -10.64
C LEU A 105 15.45 -23.69 -10.86
N SER A 106 16.66 -23.24 -11.14
CA SER A 106 17.85 -24.11 -11.13
C SER A 106 18.11 -24.72 -9.74
N GLU A 107 17.80 -23.99 -8.67
CA GLU A 107 17.81 -24.48 -7.28
C GLU A 107 16.59 -25.39 -6.99
N TRP A 108 15.48 -25.22 -7.72
CA TRP A 108 14.24 -26.01 -7.57
C TRP A 108 14.39 -27.44 -8.12
N ASN A 109 14.96 -27.63 -9.32
CA ASN A 109 15.13 -28.96 -9.92
C ASN A 109 16.03 -29.90 -9.11
N ALA A 110 17.00 -29.37 -8.36
CA ALA A 110 17.83 -30.16 -7.45
C ALA A 110 17.12 -30.45 -6.11
N ALA A 111 16.29 -29.52 -5.62
CA ALA A 111 15.60 -29.64 -4.33
C ALA A 111 14.34 -30.52 -4.36
N VAL A 112 13.61 -30.63 -5.48
CA VAL A 112 12.41 -31.51 -5.59
C VAL A 112 12.75 -32.98 -5.42
N ALA A 113 13.94 -33.38 -5.87
CA ALA A 113 14.41 -34.76 -5.70
C ALA A 113 14.52 -35.16 -4.21
N ASP A 114 14.70 -34.19 -3.30
CA ASP A 114 14.82 -34.38 -1.85
C ASP A 114 13.56 -33.93 -1.06
N PHE A 115 12.51 -33.46 -1.75
CA PHE A 115 11.39 -32.66 -1.22
C PHE A 115 10.25 -33.46 -0.57
N TRP A 116 10.56 -34.46 0.24
CA TRP A 116 9.58 -35.05 1.16
C TRP A 116 9.77 -34.66 2.63
N GLY A 117 10.69 -33.74 2.99
CA GLY A 117 10.92 -33.49 4.44
C GLY A 117 11.55 -32.19 4.94
N THR A 118 12.06 -31.27 4.13
CA THR A 118 12.76 -30.07 4.66
C THR A 118 12.33 -28.78 3.95
N ARG A 119 11.85 -27.78 4.72
CA ARG A 119 11.52 -26.45 4.21
C ARG A 119 12.72 -25.83 3.52
N SER A 120 12.58 -25.47 2.27
CA SER A 120 13.56 -24.68 1.54
C SER A 120 13.33 -23.19 1.84
N ASP A 121 13.87 -22.69 2.94
CA ASP A 121 13.63 -21.33 3.48
C ASP A 121 13.84 -20.20 2.47
N ARG A 122 14.81 -20.35 1.55
CA ARG A 122 15.13 -19.33 0.53
C ARG A 122 14.09 -19.26 -0.58
N PHE A 123 13.49 -20.40 -0.93
CA PHE A 123 12.52 -20.50 -2.02
C PHE A 123 11.17 -19.91 -1.60
N GLU A 124 10.68 -20.36 -0.44
CA GLU A 124 9.46 -19.83 0.17
C GLU A 124 9.54 -18.31 0.38
N GLY A 125 10.72 -17.79 0.75
CA GLY A 125 10.96 -16.36 0.92
C GLY A 125 10.76 -15.54 -0.36
N LYS A 126 11.29 -16.00 -1.50
CA LYS A 126 11.13 -15.29 -2.80
C LYS A 126 9.69 -15.33 -3.30
N LEU A 127 8.99 -16.45 -3.13
CA LEU A 127 7.56 -16.55 -3.44
C LEU A 127 6.72 -15.61 -2.60
N ALA A 128 6.98 -15.60 -1.29
CA ALA A 128 6.29 -14.71 -0.36
C ALA A 128 6.51 -13.24 -0.74
N GLN A 129 7.72 -12.86 -1.14
CA GLN A 129 8.04 -11.51 -1.62
C GLN A 129 7.29 -11.17 -2.91
N ALA A 130 7.27 -12.06 -3.90
CA ALA A 130 6.53 -11.84 -5.15
C ALA A 130 5.03 -11.66 -4.90
N LYS A 131 4.44 -12.53 -4.08
CA LYS A 131 3.03 -12.42 -3.67
C LYS A 131 2.75 -11.10 -2.94
N ALA A 132 3.61 -10.73 -1.98
CA ALA A 132 3.44 -9.48 -1.23
C ALA A 132 3.52 -8.25 -2.14
N LEU A 133 4.43 -8.26 -3.11
CA LEU A 133 4.55 -7.20 -4.10
C LEU A 133 3.32 -7.13 -5.01
N ALA A 134 2.85 -8.27 -5.53
CA ALA A 134 1.66 -8.34 -6.37
C ALA A 134 0.42 -7.78 -5.65
N ILE A 135 0.22 -8.17 -4.38
CA ILE A 135 -0.87 -7.63 -3.55
C ILE A 135 -0.71 -6.13 -3.30
N LYS A 136 0.52 -5.66 -3.04
CA LYS A 136 0.80 -4.22 -2.84
C LYS A 136 0.40 -3.41 -4.06
N GLU A 137 0.82 -3.82 -5.24
CA GLU A 137 0.51 -3.14 -6.50
C GLU A 137 -1.00 -3.21 -6.83
N LEU A 138 -1.65 -4.34 -6.56
CA LEU A 138 -3.11 -4.46 -6.71
C LEU A 138 -3.86 -3.46 -5.81
N LYS A 139 -3.42 -3.28 -4.56
CA LYS A 139 -3.99 -2.28 -3.64
C LYS A 139 -3.76 -0.85 -4.12
N ILE A 140 -2.61 -0.56 -4.73
CA ILE A 140 -2.33 0.75 -5.32
C ILE A 140 -3.33 1.04 -6.44
N LYS A 141 -3.49 0.10 -7.39
CA LYS A 141 -4.49 0.21 -8.47
C LYS A 141 -5.91 0.42 -7.95
N ALA A 142 -6.30 -0.27 -6.88
CA ALA A 142 -7.60 -0.07 -6.24
C ALA A 142 -7.78 1.36 -5.69
N VAL A 143 -6.75 1.93 -5.05
CA VAL A 143 -6.81 3.31 -4.55
C VAL A 143 -6.89 4.32 -5.69
N GLU A 144 -6.19 4.09 -6.79
CA GLU A 144 -6.20 4.97 -7.97
C GLU A 144 -7.61 5.12 -8.57
N VAL A 145 -8.42 4.06 -8.52
CA VAL A 145 -9.84 4.12 -8.94
C VAL A 145 -10.78 4.60 -7.82
N GLY A 146 -10.27 4.91 -6.64
CA GLY A 146 -11.06 5.39 -5.50
C GLY A 146 -11.67 4.29 -4.62
N ALA A 147 -11.30 3.03 -4.82
CA ALA A 147 -11.75 1.93 -3.98
C ALA A 147 -11.04 1.89 -2.61
N ASN A 148 -11.69 1.31 -1.61
CA ASN A 148 -11.13 1.09 -0.28
C ASN A 148 -11.00 -0.40 0.09
N ALA A 149 -11.48 -1.30 -0.77
CA ALA A 149 -11.33 -2.74 -0.62
C ALA A 149 -11.27 -3.45 -1.97
N ILE A 150 -10.83 -4.71 -1.95
CA ILE A 150 -10.83 -5.65 -3.06
C ILE A 150 -11.51 -6.93 -2.57
N ILE A 151 -12.55 -7.37 -3.28
CA ILE A 151 -13.30 -8.61 -3.00
C ILE A 151 -13.07 -9.63 -4.10
N GLY A 152 -13.32 -10.90 -3.80
CA GLY A 152 -13.11 -12.01 -4.74
C GLY A 152 -11.66 -12.12 -5.19
N ALA A 153 -10.72 -11.82 -4.29
CA ALA A 153 -9.30 -11.85 -4.61
C ALA A 153 -8.80 -13.29 -4.78
N ASP A 154 -8.05 -13.52 -5.85
CA ASP A 154 -7.46 -14.82 -6.16
C ASP A 154 -5.97 -14.70 -6.47
N ILE A 155 -5.21 -15.76 -6.19
CA ILE A 155 -3.75 -15.80 -6.36
C ILE A 155 -3.36 -17.07 -7.11
N ASP A 156 -2.89 -16.90 -8.33
CA ASP A 156 -2.42 -17.98 -9.19
C ASP A 156 -0.91 -17.96 -9.37
N TYR A 157 -0.34 -19.16 -9.56
CA TYR A 157 1.07 -19.33 -9.88
C TYR A 157 1.20 -20.08 -11.21
N HIS A 158 1.87 -19.45 -12.18
CA HIS A 158 2.08 -20.02 -13.50
C HIS A 158 3.57 -20.16 -13.83
N SER A 159 3.98 -21.33 -14.30
CA SER A 159 5.29 -21.47 -14.94
C SER A 159 5.19 -20.96 -16.38
N VAL A 160 5.95 -19.91 -16.69
CA VAL A 160 6.03 -19.34 -18.05
C VAL A 160 7.10 -20.09 -18.87
N SER A 161 8.13 -20.60 -18.18
CA SER A 161 9.16 -21.50 -18.74
C SER A 161 9.78 -22.32 -17.61
N THR A 162 10.67 -23.26 -17.96
CA THR A 162 11.46 -24.07 -17.00
C THR A 162 12.22 -23.24 -15.97
N ASN A 163 12.39 -21.93 -16.18
CA ASN A 163 13.12 -21.07 -15.28
C ASN A 163 12.37 -19.76 -14.93
N LEU A 164 11.08 -19.64 -15.26
CA LEU A 164 10.26 -18.50 -14.88
C LEU A 164 8.99 -18.94 -14.16
N LEU A 165 8.72 -18.31 -13.01
CA LEU A 165 7.46 -18.45 -12.28
C LEU A 165 6.79 -17.08 -12.18
N MET A 166 5.52 -17.02 -12.55
CA MET A 166 4.69 -15.83 -12.47
C MET A 166 3.68 -15.99 -11.34
N VAL A 167 3.53 -14.96 -10.52
CA VAL A 167 2.46 -14.82 -9.54
C VAL A 167 1.45 -13.83 -10.08
N VAL A 168 0.19 -14.23 -10.20
CA VAL A 168 -0.91 -13.39 -10.67
C VAL A 168 -1.85 -13.19 -9.49
N VAL A 169 -2.23 -11.95 -9.21
CA VAL A 169 -3.27 -11.63 -8.24
C VAL A 169 -4.37 -10.87 -8.94
N THR A 170 -5.61 -11.33 -8.83
CA THR A 170 -6.79 -10.68 -9.39
C THR A 170 -7.79 -10.33 -8.31
N GLY A 171 -8.67 -9.37 -8.58
CA GLY A 171 -9.81 -9.08 -7.70
C GLY A 171 -10.65 -7.90 -8.18
N THR A 172 -11.80 -7.71 -7.56
CA THR A 172 -12.73 -6.62 -7.90
C THR A 172 -12.63 -5.51 -6.85
N PRO A 173 -12.17 -4.30 -7.21
CA PRO A 173 -12.16 -3.17 -6.30
C PRO A 173 -13.57 -2.72 -5.99
N VAL A 174 -13.80 -2.32 -4.74
CA VAL A 174 -15.09 -1.84 -4.26
C VAL A 174 -14.95 -0.71 -3.23
N VAL A 175 -16.01 0.07 -3.05
CA VAL A 175 -16.19 0.92 -1.87
C VAL A 175 -17.06 0.18 -0.86
N LEU A 176 -16.49 -0.13 0.31
CA LEU A 176 -17.19 -0.70 1.46
C LEU A 176 -17.50 0.36 2.52
N GLU A 177 -18.65 0.22 3.16
CA GLU A 177 -19.05 0.96 4.35
C GLU A 177 -19.58 -0.03 5.42
N LEU A 178 -19.38 0.28 6.70
CA LEU A 178 -19.92 -0.54 7.79
C LEU A 178 -21.45 -0.46 7.80
N SER A 179 -22.11 -1.62 7.84
CA SER A 179 -23.58 -1.75 7.85
C SER A 179 -24.20 -1.42 9.21
#